data_AF-A0A6L8W6Z2-F1
#
_entry.id   AF-A0A6L8W6Z2-F1
#
_cell.length_a   1.000
_cell.length_b   1.000
_cell.length_c   1.000
_cell.angle_alpha   90.00
_cell.angle_beta   90.00
_cell.angle_gamma   90.00
#
_symmetry.space_group_name_H-M   'P 1'
#
loop_
_entity.id
_entity.type
_entity.pdbx_description
1 polymer ?
#
loop_
_entity_poly.entity_id
_entity_poly.type
_entity_poly.pdbx_seq_one_letter_code
_entity_poly.pdbx_strand_id
1 'polypeptide(L)'
;MRRLLVVALLLGLGACASPLGTLSARDQLLVTCDGLATTMGIVKNYILDGTIDNPATLHDIRNASVIVEESCTSNIDHTTALSRLAGQSVILLEARIMAETETGERS
;
A
#
# COMPACT_ATOMS: atom_id res chain seq x y z
N MET A 1 42.84 8.38 14.15
CA MET A 1 41.69 9.04 13.47
C MET A 1 40.84 8.09 12.61
N ARG A 2 40.82 6.76 12.88
CA ARG A 2 40.04 5.79 12.07
C ARG A 2 38.79 5.22 12.78
N ARG A 3 38.61 5.53 14.08
CA ARG A 3 37.51 5.01 14.92
C ARG A 3 36.32 5.98 15.07
N LEU A 4 36.48 7.26 14.72
CA LEU A 4 35.40 8.26 14.80
C LEU A 4 34.44 8.21 13.60
N LEU A 5 34.83 7.56 12.51
CA LEU A 5 34.06 7.54 11.25
C LEU A 5 32.94 6.49 11.24
N VAL A 6 33.02 5.48 12.13
CA VAL A 6 32.02 4.38 12.20
C VAL A 6 30.78 4.79 12.99
N VAL A 7 30.92 5.67 13.98
CA VAL A 7 29.79 6.12 14.82
C VAL A 7 28.84 7.04 14.05
N ALA A 8 29.36 7.86 13.14
CA ALA A 8 28.54 8.76 12.33
C ALA A 8 27.68 8.00 11.29
N LEU A 9 28.14 6.85 10.80
CA LEU A 9 27.39 6.06 9.81
C LEU A 9 26.20 5.30 10.43
N LEU A 10 26.24 5.00 11.74
CA LEU A 10 25.16 4.31 12.45
C LEU A 10 24.01 5.25 12.86
N LEU A 11 24.26 6.56 12.94
CA LEU A 11 23.23 7.56 13.27
C LEU A 11 22.35 7.95 12.07
N GLY A 12 22.70 7.55 10.85
CA GLY A 12 21.93 7.85 9.64
C GLY A 12 20.80 6.87 9.31
N LEU A 13 20.74 5.70 9.96
CA LEU A 13 19.77 4.63 9.65
C LEU A 13 18.51 4.63 10.52
N GLY A 14 18.45 5.48 11.55
CA GLY A 14 17.32 5.51 12.51
C GLY A 14 16.11 6.32 12.08
N ALA A 15 16.19 7.08 10.98
CA ALA A 15 15.14 8.04 10.60
C ALA A 15 14.06 7.47 9.66
N CYS A 16 14.19 6.22 9.20
CA CYS A 16 13.09 5.50 8.56
C CYS A 16 12.31 4.65 9.57
N ALA A 17 12.22 5.08 10.84
CA ALA A 17 11.18 4.59 11.72
C ALA A 17 9.86 5.13 11.16
N SER A 18 9.20 4.34 10.32
CA SER A 18 7.90 4.69 9.73
C SER A 18 6.98 5.19 10.85
N PRO A 19 6.31 6.35 10.71
CA PRO A 19 5.47 6.91 11.77
C PRO A 19 4.31 5.98 12.18
N LEU A 20 4.07 4.93 11.39
CA LEU A 20 3.10 3.86 11.68
C LEU A 20 3.60 2.85 12.72
N GLY A 21 4.92 2.64 12.85
CA GLY A 21 5.49 1.63 13.75
C GLY A 21 5.33 1.96 15.25
N THR A 22 5.01 3.22 15.58
CA THR A 22 4.72 3.66 16.95
C THR A 22 3.24 3.53 17.32
N LEU A 23 2.36 3.27 16.35
CA LEU A 23 0.93 3.10 16.56
C LEU A 23 0.61 1.69 17.08
N SER A 24 -0.52 1.55 17.78
CA SER A 24 -1.03 0.23 18.13
C SER A 24 -1.39 -0.56 16.85
N ALA A 25 -1.35 -1.90 16.89
CA ALA A 25 -1.72 -2.72 15.72
C ALA A 25 -3.14 -2.43 15.22
N ARG A 26 -4.05 -2.05 16.13
CA ARG A 26 -5.41 -1.62 15.77
C ARG A 26 -5.38 -0.32 14.96
N ASP A 27 -4.64 0.68 15.41
CA ASP A 27 -4.57 1.98 14.74
C ASP A 27 -3.82 1.89 13.41
N GLN A 28 -2.77 1.06 13.35
CA GLN A 28 -2.11 0.72 12.09
C GLN A 28 -3.11 0.11 11.12
N LEU A 29 -3.91 -0.86 11.56
CA LEU A 29 -4.92 -1.50 10.71
C LEU A 29 -5.96 -0.48 10.21
N LEU A 30 -6.46 0.40 11.09
CA LEU A 30 -7.40 1.46 10.70
C LEU A 30 -6.83 2.37 9.61
N VAL A 31 -5.59 2.86 9.79
CA VAL A 31 -4.93 3.73 8.81
C VAL A 31 -4.65 3.00 7.51
N THR A 32 -4.19 1.74 7.58
CA THR A 32 -3.95 0.92 6.38
C THR A 32 -5.25 0.68 5.60
N CYS A 33 -6.34 0.32 6.29
CA CYS A 33 -7.64 0.09 5.65
C CYS A 33 -8.19 1.37 4.99
N ASP A 34 -8.06 2.52 5.64
CA ASP A 34 -8.49 3.81 5.08
C ASP A 34 -7.69 4.20 3.82
N GLY A 35 -6.36 4.05 3.88
CA GLY A 35 -5.49 4.32 2.74
C GLY A 35 -5.76 3.37 1.54
N LEU A 36 -6.05 2.10 1.82
CA LEU A 36 -6.38 1.13 0.78
C LEU A 36 -7.77 1.38 0.18
N ALA A 37 -8.77 1.74 0.99
CA ALA A 37 -10.09 2.12 0.49
C ALA A 37 -9.99 3.32 -0.46
N THR A 38 -9.19 4.33 -0.09
CA THR A 38 -8.90 5.48 -0.96
C THR A 38 -8.24 5.05 -2.27
N THR A 39 -7.22 4.18 -2.19
CA THR A 39 -6.50 3.69 -3.37
C THR A 39 -7.41 2.88 -4.30
N MET A 40 -8.26 2.01 -3.74
CA MET A 40 -9.26 1.26 -4.51
C MET A 40 -10.27 2.18 -5.20
N GLY A 41 -10.69 3.26 -4.54
CA GLY A 41 -11.55 4.29 -5.15
C GLY A 41 -10.89 4.96 -6.36
N ILE A 42 -9.61 5.30 -6.27
CA ILE A 42 -8.83 5.87 -7.38
C ILE A 42 -8.69 4.86 -8.53
N VAL A 43 -8.23 3.64 -8.22
CA VAL A 43 -8.06 2.57 -9.22
C VAL A 43 -9.38 2.25 -9.91
N LYS A 44 -10.50 2.23 -9.18
CA LYS A 44 -11.83 2.06 -9.77
C LYS A 44 -12.14 3.12 -10.82
N ASN A 45 -11.79 4.38 -10.59
CA ASN A 45 -12.02 5.44 -11.56
C ASN A 45 -11.22 5.20 -12.85
N TYR A 46 -9.95 4.79 -12.73
CA TYR A 46 -9.11 4.41 -13.88
C TYR A 46 -9.62 3.18 -14.64
N ILE A 47 -10.31 2.26 -13.97
CA ILE A 47 -10.97 1.14 -14.65
C ILE A 47 -12.20 1.65 -15.41
N LEU A 48 -12.99 2.53 -14.81
CA LEU A 48 -14.22 3.05 -15.39
C LEU A 48 -13.98 3.99 -16.58
N ASP A 49 -12.88 4.75 -16.58
CA ASP A 49 -12.49 5.62 -17.69
C ASP A 49 -11.72 4.89 -18.80
N GLY A 50 -11.40 3.61 -18.60
CA GLY A 50 -10.71 2.77 -19.58
C GLY A 50 -9.18 2.94 -19.60
N THR A 51 -8.60 3.63 -18.62
CA THR A 51 -7.14 3.71 -18.46
C THR A 51 -6.55 2.36 -18.07
N ILE A 52 -7.20 1.63 -17.16
CA ILE A 52 -6.84 0.24 -16.82
C ILE A 52 -7.84 -0.70 -17.48
N ASP A 53 -7.44 -1.35 -18.57
CA ASP A 53 -8.29 -2.27 -19.34
C ASP A 53 -7.71 -3.68 -19.50
N ASN A 54 -6.44 -3.89 -19.12
CA ASN A 54 -5.78 -5.19 -19.24
C ASN A 54 -6.48 -6.26 -18.38
N PRO A 55 -6.95 -7.38 -18.96
CA PRO A 55 -7.73 -8.38 -18.22
C PRO A 55 -6.97 -9.05 -17.06
N ALA A 56 -5.66 -9.26 -17.19
CA ALA A 56 -4.86 -9.86 -16.12
C ALA A 56 -4.73 -8.88 -14.95
N THR A 57 -4.43 -7.61 -15.24
CA THR A 57 -4.38 -6.55 -14.23
C THR A 57 -5.72 -6.38 -13.51
N LEU A 58 -6.85 -6.40 -14.24
CA LEU A 58 -8.19 -6.30 -13.65
C LEU A 58 -8.50 -7.48 -12.72
N HIS A 59 -8.08 -8.68 -13.09
CA HIS A 59 -8.22 -9.87 -12.25
C HIS A 59 -7.42 -9.75 -10.94
N ASP A 60 -6.18 -9.28 -11.03
CA ASP A 60 -5.31 -9.13 -9.87
C ASP A 60 -5.80 -8.02 -8.93
N ILE A 61 -6.25 -6.88 -9.48
CA ILE A 61 -6.91 -5.81 -8.71
C ILE A 61 -8.15 -6.33 -8.00
N ARG A 62 -8.98 -7.13 -8.68
CA ARG A 62 -10.18 -7.71 -8.07
C ARG A 62 -9.84 -8.62 -6.90
N ASN A 63 -8.86 -9.52 -7.06
CA ASN A 63 -8.44 -10.42 -6.00
C ASN A 63 -7.86 -9.67 -4.80
N ALA A 64 -7.03 -8.65 -5.06
CA ALA A 64 -6.50 -7.79 -4.02
C ALA A 64 -7.62 -7.06 -3.27
N SER A 65 -8.59 -6.50 -3.99
CA SER A 65 -9.74 -5.78 -3.42
C SER A 65 -10.56 -6.66 -2.47
N VAL A 66 -10.83 -7.90 -2.85
CA VAL A 66 -11.56 -8.86 -1.99
C VAL A 66 -10.79 -9.13 -0.70
N ILE A 67 -9.47 -9.38 -0.78
CA ILE A 67 -8.65 -9.64 0.41
C ILE A 67 -8.60 -8.40 1.32
N VAL A 68 -8.57 -7.19 0.75
CA VAL A 68 -8.64 -5.94 1.52
C VAL A 68 -9.96 -5.83 2.26
N GLU A 69 -11.09 -6.00 1.56
CA GLU A 69 -12.42 -5.93 2.17
C GLU A 69 -12.58 -6.96 3.30
N GLU A 70 -12.18 -8.21 3.06
CA GLU A 70 -12.19 -9.25 4.07
C GLU A 70 -11.33 -8.86 5.27
N SER A 71 -10.09 -8.41 5.04
CA SER A 71 -9.14 -8.14 6.13
C SER A 71 -9.53 -6.91 6.96
N CYS A 72 -10.25 -5.96 6.36
CA CYS A 72 -10.69 -4.72 7.01
C CYS A 72 -12.07 -4.82 7.69
N THR A 73 -12.88 -5.82 7.36
CA THR A 73 -14.24 -5.98 7.91
C THR A 73 -14.44 -7.24 8.76
N SER A 74 -13.56 -8.23 8.62
CA SER A 74 -13.65 -9.47 9.38
C SER A 74 -13.07 -9.36 10.79
N ASN A 75 -13.51 -10.26 11.67
CA ASN A 75 -13.09 -10.32 13.06
C ASN A 75 -11.79 -11.15 13.19
N ILE A 76 -10.78 -10.79 12.40
CA ILE A 76 -9.44 -11.40 12.44
C ILE A 76 -8.51 -10.60 13.37
N ASP A 77 -7.48 -11.27 13.90
CA ASP A 77 -6.44 -10.59 14.67
C ASP A 77 -5.76 -9.47 13.85
N HIS A 78 -5.51 -8.32 14.48
CA HIS A 78 -5.01 -7.13 13.77
C HIS A 78 -3.65 -7.36 13.11
N THR A 79 -2.74 -8.11 13.76
CA THR A 79 -1.42 -8.39 13.19
C THR A 79 -1.54 -9.28 11.95
N THR A 80 -2.44 -10.25 12.01
CA THR A 80 -2.78 -11.12 10.87
C THR A 80 -3.39 -10.32 9.72
N ALA A 81 -4.31 -9.40 10.02
CA ALA A 81 -4.91 -8.51 9.04
C ALA A 81 -3.85 -7.65 8.34
N LEU A 82 -2.99 -6.98 9.12
CA LEU A 82 -1.89 -6.16 8.61
C LEU A 82 -0.94 -6.95 7.70
N SER A 83 -0.60 -8.19 8.08
CA SER A 83 0.26 -9.03 7.25
C SER A 83 -0.39 -9.42 5.93
N ARG A 84 -1.71 -9.67 5.90
CA ARG A 84 -2.46 -9.94 4.65
C ARG A 84 -2.50 -8.70 3.77
N LEU A 85 -2.74 -7.53 4.36
CA LEU A 85 -2.89 -6.26 3.66
C LEU A 85 -1.60 -5.78 3.00
N ALA A 86 -0.43 -6.04 3.60
CA ALA A 86 0.86 -5.62 3.04
C ALA A 86 1.13 -6.18 1.63
N GLY A 87 0.67 -7.41 1.34
CA GLY A 87 0.80 -7.98 0.00
C GLY A 87 -0.15 -7.35 -1.02
N GLN A 88 -1.34 -6.94 -0.58
CA GLN A 88 -2.36 -6.37 -1.48
C GLN A 88 -2.13 -4.89 -1.74
N SER A 89 -1.52 -4.17 -0.78
CA SER A 89 -1.18 -2.77 -0.94
C SER A 89 -0.26 -2.54 -2.13
N VAL A 90 0.67 -3.46 -2.38
CA VAL A 90 1.60 -3.37 -3.52
C VAL A 90 0.85 -3.43 -4.84
N ILE A 91 -0.02 -4.42 -5.03
CA ILE A 91 -0.80 -4.61 -6.26
C ILE A 91 -1.65 -3.37 -6.58
N LEU A 92 -2.34 -2.84 -5.56
CA LEU A 92 -3.23 -1.69 -5.74
C LEU A 92 -2.44 -0.38 -5.98
N LEU A 93 -1.29 -0.19 -5.31
CA LEU A 93 -0.44 0.97 -5.56
C LEU A 93 0.21 0.92 -6.94
N GLU A 94 0.69 -0.25 -7.38
CA GLU A 94 1.28 -0.43 -8.70
C GLU A 94 0.27 -0.13 -9.81
N ALA A 95 -0.95 -0.67 -9.68
CA ALA A 95 -2.04 -0.38 -10.62
C ALA A 95 -2.31 1.14 -10.72
N ARG A 96 -2.33 1.83 -9.57
CA ARG A 96 -2.50 3.28 -9.53
C ARG A 96 -1.34 4.02 -10.23
N ILE A 97 -0.08 3.68 -9.90
CA ILE A 97 1.11 4.34 -10.45
C ILE A 97 1.18 4.15 -11.97
N MET A 98 0.89 2.95 -12.46
CA MET A 98 0.85 2.67 -13.90
C MET A 98 -0.19 3.53 -14.60
N ALA A 99 -1.40 3.63 -14.06
CA ALA A 99 -2.48 4.44 -14.64
C ALA A 99 -2.17 5.95 -14.60
N GLU A 100 -1.57 6.45 -13.51
CA GLU A 100 -1.11 7.85 -13.41
C GLU A 100 -0.06 8.18 -14.48
N THR A 101 0.84 7.23 -14.78
CA THR A 101 1.88 7.40 -15.80
C THR A 101 1.28 7.47 -17.20
N GLU A 102 0.37 6.55 -17.54
CA GLU A 102 -0.31 6.55 -18.85
C GLU A 102 -1.19 7.78 -19.08
N THR A 103 -1.81 8.30 -18.02
CA THR A 103 -2.60 9.55 -18.09
C THR A 103 -1.71 10.76 -18.37
N GLY A 104 -0.52 10.81 -17.76
CA GLY A 104 0.46 11.87 -17.96
C GLY A 104 1.05 11.91 -19.38
N GLU A 105 1.13 10.76 -20.06
CA GLU A 105 1.59 10.66 -21.45
C GLU A 105 0.51 11.03 -22.48
N ARG A 106 -0.77 11.00 -22.09
CA ARG A 106 -1.91 11.35 -22.95
C ARG A 106 -2.31 12.83 -22.91
N SER A 107 -1.73 13.62 -22.00
CA SER A 107 -2.01 15.05 -21.79
C SER A 107 -1.04 15.96 -22.54
#